data_AF-A0A392NTA8-F1
#
_entry.id   AF-A0A392NTA8-F1
#
_cell.length_a   1.000
_cell.length_b   1.000
_cell.length_c   1.000
_cell.angle_alpha   90.00
_cell.angle_beta   90.00
_cell.angle_gamma   90.00
#
_symmetry.space_group_name_H-M   'P 1'
#
loop_
_entity.id
_entity.type
_entity.pdbx_description
1 polymer ?
#
loop_
_entity_poly.entity_id
_entity_poly.type
_entity_poly.pdbx_seq_one_letter_code
_entity_poly.pdbx_strand_id
1 'polypeptide(L)'
;MDAMTTTEHGTEGGRVIDGIRKQLQIELDGAEQRKGVFVIGATNRPEVIDGALLRPGRFGNHIYIPVPSLDGRVSILKALAMHKEALARRNENRARFKLMPIDASVDLSSIARSKACENFSGADLAAL
;
A
#
# COMPACT_ATOMS: atom_id res chain seq x y z
N MET A 1 -7.97 4.45 -1.19
CA MET A 1 -9.33 4.74 -1.71
C MET A 1 -10.29 5.12 -0.59
N ASP A 2 -9.98 4.78 0.66
CA ASP A 2 -10.90 4.76 1.80
C ASP A 2 -11.66 6.09 2.04
N ALA A 3 -11.02 7.25 1.83
CA ALA A 3 -11.65 8.55 2.05
C ALA A 3 -12.58 9.02 0.90
N MET A 4 -12.45 8.45 -0.29
CA MET A 4 -13.11 8.96 -1.51
C MET A 4 -14.23 8.05 -2.02
N THR A 5 -14.24 6.79 -1.61
CA THR A 5 -15.16 5.77 -2.12
C THR A 5 -16.11 5.23 -1.06
N THR A 6 -15.96 5.67 0.18
CA THR A 6 -16.79 5.22 1.30
C THR A 6 -18.26 5.63 1.11
N THR A 7 -19.19 4.83 1.61
CA THR A 7 -20.61 5.21 1.69
C THR A 7 -20.94 5.92 3.01
N GLU A 8 -20.02 5.91 3.97
CA GLU A 8 -20.19 6.51 5.30
C GLU A 8 -19.58 7.92 5.34
N HIS A 9 -20.44 8.95 5.36
CA HIS A 9 -20.01 10.34 5.49
C HIS A 9 -20.86 11.10 6.51
N GLY A 10 -20.22 12.02 7.25
CA GLY A 10 -20.91 13.00 8.08
C GLY A 10 -21.73 13.99 7.26
N THR A 11 -22.71 14.63 7.91
CA THR A 11 -23.67 15.55 7.27
C THR A 11 -23.04 16.78 6.64
N GLU A 12 -21.85 17.20 7.09
CA GLU A 12 -21.05 18.27 6.49
C GLU A 12 -19.98 17.70 5.55
N GLY A 13 -19.98 18.15 4.28
CA GLY A 13 -19.00 17.73 3.26
C GLY A 13 -19.41 16.54 2.39
N GLY A 14 -20.43 15.77 2.77
CA GLY A 14 -20.87 14.56 2.04
C GLY A 14 -21.23 14.80 0.56
N ARG A 15 -21.85 15.94 0.23
CA ARG A 15 -22.23 16.26 -1.17
C ARG A 15 -21.04 16.42 -2.11
N VAL A 16 -19.91 16.93 -1.60
CA VAL A 16 -18.70 17.10 -2.41
C VAL A 16 -18.07 15.74 -2.68
N ILE A 17 -17.96 14.89 -1.65
CA ILE A 17 -17.39 13.55 -1.80
C ILE A 17 -18.27 12.69 -2.71
N ASP A 18 -19.60 12.81 -2.62
CA ASP A 18 -20.53 12.17 -3.55
C ASP A 18 -20.32 12.59 -5.01
N GLY A 19 -20.05 13.89 -5.24
CA GLY A 19 -19.73 14.40 -6.56
C GLY A 19 -18.45 13.80 -7.12
N ILE A 20 -17.39 13.76 -6.31
CA ILE A 20 -16.10 13.17 -6.69
C ILE A 20 -16.26 11.67 -6.98
N ARG A 21 -16.99 10.95 -6.14
CA ARG A 21 -17.26 9.52 -6.32
C ARG A 21 -18.02 9.24 -7.62
N LYS A 22 -19.05 10.04 -7.94
CA LYS A 22 -19.79 9.92 -9.20
C LYS A 22 -18.90 10.19 -10.40
N GLN A 23 -18.05 11.22 -10.35
CA GLN A 23 -17.10 11.50 -11.42
C GLN A 23 -16.14 10.34 -11.61
N LEU A 24 -15.62 9.77 -10.51
CA LEU A 24 -14.76 8.60 -10.58
C LEU A 24 -15.44 7.41 -11.25
N GLN A 25 -16.72 7.14 -10.96
CA GLN A 25 -17.47 6.07 -11.63
C GLN A 25 -17.55 6.29 -13.15
N ILE A 26 -17.81 7.53 -13.59
CA ILE A 26 -17.87 7.90 -15.01
C ILE A 26 -16.51 7.69 -15.69
N GLU A 27 -15.42 8.10 -15.04
CA GLU A 27 -14.08 7.91 -15.60
C GLU A 27 -13.69 6.43 -15.68
N LEU A 28 -14.08 5.61 -14.70
CA LEU A 28 -13.82 4.16 -14.72
C LEU A 28 -14.59 3.46 -15.86
N ASP A 29 -15.86 3.83 -16.08
CA ASP A 29 -16.63 3.33 -17.22
C ASP A 29 -15.98 3.72 -18.56
N GLY A 30 -15.42 4.93 -18.64
CA GLY A 30 -14.67 5.39 -19.80
C GLY A 30 -13.29 4.74 -19.96
N ALA A 31 -12.67 4.30 -18.87
CA ALA A 31 -11.35 3.68 -18.88
C ALA A 31 -11.39 2.24 -19.41
N GLU A 32 -12.48 1.49 -19.16
CA GLU A 32 -12.66 0.13 -19.69
C GLU A 32 -12.53 0.06 -21.21
N GLN A 33 -12.97 1.10 -21.92
CA GLN A 33 -12.92 1.18 -23.38
C GLN A 33 -11.54 1.59 -23.92
N ARG A 34 -10.61 2.06 -23.07
CA ARG A 34 -9.29 2.55 -23.47
C ARG A 34 -8.26 1.41 -23.40
N LYS A 35 -7.81 0.96 -24.56
CA LYS A 35 -6.74 -0.03 -24.65
C LYS A 35 -5.45 0.51 -24.05
N GLY A 36 -4.80 -0.28 -23.19
CA GLY A 36 -3.51 0.05 -22.58
C GLY A 36 -3.58 0.88 -21.30
N VAL A 37 -4.77 1.13 -20.76
CA VAL A 37 -4.95 1.80 -19.45
C VAL A 37 -5.33 0.77 -18.40
N PHE A 38 -4.63 0.77 -17.27
CA PHE A 38 -4.94 -0.05 -16.11
C PHE A 38 -5.20 0.85 -14.91
N VAL A 39 -6.27 0.57 -14.16
CA VAL A 39 -6.60 1.30 -12.94
C VAL A 39 -6.48 0.37 -11.75
N ILE A 40 -5.66 0.75 -10.77
CA ILE A 40 -5.45 -0.02 -9.54
C ILE A 40 -5.88 0.84 -8.35
N GLY A 41 -6.83 0.32 -7.57
CA GLY A 41 -7.24 0.90 -6.30
C GLY A 41 -6.62 0.15 -5.12
N ALA A 42 -6.13 0.88 -4.12
CA ALA A 42 -5.68 0.32 -2.84
C ALA A 42 -6.57 0.85 -1.70
N THR A 43 -7.00 -0.03 -0.81
CA THR A 43 -7.93 0.28 0.29
C THR A 43 -7.59 -0.59 1.51
N ASN A 44 -7.72 -0.03 2.70
CA ASN A 44 -7.64 -0.79 3.96
C ASN A 44 -9.04 -1.15 4.49
N ARG A 45 -10.10 -0.55 3.95
CA ARG A 45 -11.50 -0.74 4.34
C ARG A 45 -12.35 -1.18 3.13
N PRO A 46 -12.17 -2.40 2.59
CA PRO A 46 -12.95 -2.85 1.43
C PRO A 46 -14.46 -2.90 1.70
N GLU A 47 -14.86 -3.10 2.95
CA GLU A 47 -16.25 -3.22 3.40
C GLU A 47 -17.08 -1.94 3.28
N VAL A 48 -16.43 -0.77 3.25
CA VAL A 48 -17.14 0.52 3.13
C VAL A 48 -17.18 1.06 1.71
N ILE A 49 -16.58 0.36 0.73
CA ILE A 49 -16.58 0.82 -0.67
C ILE A 49 -17.98 0.70 -1.26
N ASP A 50 -18.40 1.76 -1.97
CA ASP A 50 -19.62 1.74 -2.79
C ASP A 50 -19.63 0.56 -3.77
N GLY A 51 -20.63 -0.31 -3.65
CA GLY A 51 -20.79 -1.49 -4.49
C GLY A 51 -20.89 -1.18 -5.99
N ALA A 52 -21.25 0.05 -6.40
CA ALA A 52 -21.19 0.45 -7.80
C ALA A 52 -19.76 0.45 -8.36
N LEU A 53 -18.75 0.76 -7.55
CA LEU A 53 -17.34 0.76 -7.96
C LEU A 53 -16.76 -0.66 -8.09
N LEU A 54 -17.35 -1.64 -7.39
CA LEU A 54 -16.90 -3.04 -7.37
C LEU A 54 -17.51 -3.89 -8.49
N ARG A 55 -18.32 -3.30 -9.38
CA ARG A 55 -18.93 -4.03 -10.49
C ARG A 55 -17.89 -4.41 -11.55
N PRO A 56 -18.12 -5.50 -12.31
CA PRO A 56 -17.31 -5.82 -13.49
C PRO A 56 -17.14 -4.62 -14.42
N GLY A 57 -15.96 -4.48 -15.01
CA GLY A 57 -15.57 -3.32 -15.83
C GLY A 57 -14.93 -2.15 -15.05
N ARG A 58 -15.06 -2.14 -13.72
CA ARG A 58 -14.46 -1.16 -12.81
C ARG A 58 -13.43 -1.83 -11.89
N PHE A 59 -13.56 -1.70 -10.56
CA PHE A 59 -12.71 -2.39 -9.59
C PHE A 59 -13.17 -3.84 -9.31
N GLY A 60 -13.73 -4.55 -10.29
CA GLY A 60 -14.29 -5.90 -10.07
C GLY A 60 -13.27 -7.00 -9.76
N ASN A 61 -11.97 -6.77 -9.99
CA ASN A 61 -10.91 -7.72 -9.67
C ASN A 61 -10.30 -7.40 -8.31
N HIS A 62 -10.64 -8.16 -7.29
CA HIS A 62 -10.15 -7.96 -5.92
C HIS A 62 -8.98 -8.87 -5.61
N ILE A 63 -7.88 -8.30 -5.12
CA ILE A 63 -6.70 -9.03 -4.64
C ILE A 63 -6.52 -8.68 -3.16
N TYR A 64 -6.66 -9.68 -2.30
CA TYR A 64 -6.37 -9.51 -0.88
C TYR A 64 -4.87 -9.62 -0.62
N ILE A 65 -4.32 -8.67 0.13
CA ILE A 65 -2.92 -8.64 0.54
C ILE A 65 -2.86 -8.97 2.03
N PRO A 66 -2.51 -10.20 2.42
CA PRO A 66 -2.37 -10.57 3.82
C PRO A 66 -1.11 -9.94 4.43
N VAL A 67 -1.04 -9.95 5.77
CA VAL A 67 0.23 -9.73 6.46
C VAL A 67 1.28 -10.76 6.00
N PRO A 68 2.55 -10.36 5.88
CA PRO A 68 3.60 -11.24 5.39
C PRO A 68 3.81 -12.44 6.31
N SER A 69 3.96 -13.62 5.71
CA SER A 69 4.45 -14.82 6.40
C SER A 69 5.87 -14.60 6.93
N LEU A 70 6.36 -15.52 7.77
CA LEU A 70 7.74 -15.45 8.27
C LEU A 70 8.77 -15.28 7.14
N ASP A 71 8.70 -16.12 6.12
CA ASP A 71 9.61 -16.04 4.97
C ASP A 71 9.42 -14.76 4.16
N GLY A 72 8.17 -14.27 4.09
CA GLY A 72 7.84 -12.96 3.53
C GLY A 72 8.53 -11.82 4.29
N ARG A 73 8.49 -11.83 5.63
CA ARG A 73 9.16 -10.83 6.48
C ARG A 73 10.68 -10.85 6.28
N VAL A 74 11.28 -12.04 6.25
CA VAL A 74 12.72 -12.18 5.96
C VAL A 74 13.06 -11.57 4.59
N SER A 75 12.25 -11.88 3.58
CA SER A 75 12.47 -11.38 2.22
C SER A 75 12.33 -9.86 2.13
N ILE A 76 11.31 -9.30 2.80
CA ILE A 76 11.10 -7.84 2.89
C ILE A 76 12.28 -7.17 3.59
N LEU A 77 12.71 -7.67 4.75
CA LEU A 77 13.84 -7.10 5.49
C LEU A 77 15.13 -7.14 4.68
N LYS A 78 15.40 -8.24 3.96
CA LYS A 78 16.56 -8.34 3.06
C LYS A 78 16.48 -7.32 1.92
N ALA A 79 15.31 -7.18 1.29
CA ALA A 79 15.11 -6.20 0.22
C ALA A 79 15.31 -4.76 0.72
N LEU A 80 14.82 -4.44 1.92
CA LEU A 80 15.00 -3.13 2.56
C LEU A 80 16.47 -2.87 2.90
N ALA A 81 17.20 -3.87 3.41
CA ALA A 81 18.64 -3.78 3.67
C ALA A 81 19.42 -3.43 2.40
N MET A 82 19.17 -4.19 1.32
CA MET A 82 19.80 -3.98 0.02
C MET A 82 19.47 -2.58 -0.54
N HIS A 83 18.23 -2.12 -0.39
CA HIS A 83 17.82 -0.79 -0.84
C HIS A 83 18.54 0.32 -0.06
N LYS A 84 18.64 0.20 1.27
CA LYS A 84 19.38 1.15 2.13
C LYS A 84 20.87 1.20 1.74
N GLU A 85 21.50 0.04 1.49
CA GLU A 85 22.89 -0.03 1.00
C GLU A 85 23.07 0.64 -0.37
N ALA A 86 22.17 0.38 -1.31
CA ALA A 86 22.22 0.97 -2.65
C ALA A 86 22.10 2.50 -2.59
N LEU A 87 21.23 3.03 -1.73
CA LEU A 87 21.08 4.46 -1.51
C LEU A 87 22.31 5.08 -0.81
N ALA A 88 22.89 4.39 0.19
CA ALA A 88 24.09 4.85 0.88
C ALA A 88 25.28 5.04 -0.08
N ARG A 89 25.42 4.15 -1.08
CA ARG A 89 26.48 4.25 -2.10
C ARG A 89 26.29 5.42 -3.07
N ARG A 90 25.06 5.93 -3.23
CA ARG A 90 24.74 7.00 -4.19
C ARG A 90 25.00 8.42 -3.66
N ASN A 91 25.39 8.59 -2.39
CA ASN A 91 25.75 9.89 -1.80
C ASN A 91 24.69 11.02 -1.96
N GLU A 92 23.42 10.68 -2.19
CA GLU A 92 22.31 11.65 -2.14
C GLU A 92 21.84 11.78 -0.69
N ASN A 93 22.57 12.54 0.15
CA ASN A 93 22.24 12.61 1.57
C ASN A 93 22.14 14.03 2.12
N ARG A 94 20.88 14.50 2.24
CA ARG A 94 20.48 15.47 3.28
C ARG A 94 20.04 14.77 4.59
N ALA A 95 19.95 13.44 4.62
CA ALA A 95 19.44 12.67 5.77
C ALA A 95 20.46 11.62 6.29
N ARG A 96 21.62 12.10 6.75
CA ARG A 96 22.77 11.29 7.24
C ARG A 96 22.46 10.22 8.30
N PHE A 97 21.31 10.25 8.97
CA PHE A 97 20.95 9.32 10.03
C PHE A 97 19.96 8.21 9.62
N LYS A 98 19.25 8.36 8.49
CA LYS A 98 18.18 7.42 8.08
C LYS A 98 18.61 6.41 7.00
N LEU A 99 19.83 6.58 6.47
CA LEU A 99 20.38 5.83 5.35
C LEU A 99 21.66 5.05 5.73
N MET A 100 21.89 4.80 7.02
CA MET A 100 23.01 3.95 7.41
C MET A 100 22.77 2.52 6.89
N PRO A 101 23.76 1.93 6.19
CA PRO A 101 23.75 0.51 5.89
C PRO A 101 23.49 -0.29 7.16
N ILE A 102 22.73 -1.38 7.02
CA ILE A 102 22.56 -2.31 8.15
C ILE A 102 23.92 -2.96 8.40
N ASP A 103 24.33 -2.98 9.67
CA ASP A 103 25.59 -3.59 10.07
C ASP A 103 25.56 -5.10 9.74
N ALA A 104 26.69 -5.63 9.27
CA ALA A 104 26.78 -7.04 8.85
C ALA A 104 26.53 -8.04 10.00
N SER A 105 26.63 -7.60 11.25
CA SER A 105 26.31 -8.42 12.43
C SER A 105 24.81 -8.60 12.67
N VAL A 106 23.94 -7.83 12.02
CA VAL A 106 22.49 -7.89 12.23
C VAL A 106 21.89 -9.09 11.51
N ASP A 107 21.39 -10.06 12.27
CA ASP A 107 20.64 -11.19 11.72
C ASP A 107 19.17 -10.85 11.48
N LEU A 108 18.85 -10.48 10.23
CA LEU A 108 17.49 -10.19 9.78
C LEU A 108 16.52 -11.38 9.94
N SER A 109 17.03 -12.62 9.92
CA SER A 109 16.21 -13.81 10.08
C SER A 109 15.72 -13.95 11.52
N SER A 110 16.59 -13.64 12.48
CA SER A 110 16.23 -13.60 13.90
C SER A 110 15.18 -12.51 14.18
N ILE A 111 15.34 -11.32 13.58
CA ILE A 111 14.41 -10.19 13.72
C ILE A 111 13.04 -10.57 13.14
N ALA A 112 13.01 -11.16 11.94
CA ALA A 112 11.76 -11.61 11.32
C ALA A 112 11.00 -12.65 12.16
N ARG A 113 11.72 -13.50 12.91
CA ARG A 113 11.17 -14.51 13.82
C ARG A 113 10.73 -13.95 15.17
N SER A 114 11.14 -12.73 15.51
CA SER A 114 10.78 -12.12 16.77
C SER A 114 9.26 -11.95 16.89
N LYS A 115 8.72 -12.19 18.08
CA LYS A 115 7.28 -12.00 18.37
C LYS A 115 6.82 -10.57 18.09
N ALA A 116 7.73 -9.59 18.20
CA ALA A 116 7.45 -8.19 17.89
C ALA A 116 7.00 -8.00 16.42
N CYS A 117 7.49 -8.81 15.48
CA CYS A 117 7.23 -8.66 14.06
C CYS A 117 6.04 -9.49 13.54
N GLU A 118 5.30 -10.22 14.39
CA GLU A 118 4.28 -11.20 13.94
C GLU A 118 3.13 -10.59 13.13
N ASN A 119 2.73 -9.34 13.40
CA ASN A 119 1.62 -8.65 12.73
C ASN A 119 2.06 -7.42 11.93
N PHE A 120 3.35 -7.35 11.60
CA PHE A 120 3.88 -6.18 10.91
C PHE A 120 3.52 -6.23 9.43
N SER A 121 2.95 -5.13 8.92
CA SER A 121 2.84 -4.88 7.50
C SER A 121 4.21 -4.60 6.88
N GLY A 122 4.28 -4.53 5.56
CA GLY A 122 5.50 -4.08 4.88
C GLY A 122 5.95 -2.69 5.31
N ALA A 123 5.02 -1.79 5.68
CA ALA A 123 5.34 -0.46 6.17
C ALA A 123 5.95 -0.50 7.58
N ASP A 124 5.42 -1.35 8.47
CA ASP A 124 5.95 -1.51 9.83
C ASP A 124 7.37 -2.10 9.79
N LEU A 125 7.62 -3.09 8.90
CA LEU A 125 8.95 -3.66 8.69
C LEU A 125 9.95 -2.62 8.13
N ALA A 126 9.48 -1.66 7.34
CA ALA A 126 10.32 -0.58 6.82
C ALA A 126 10.65 0.49 7.87
N ALA A 127 9.85 0.58 8.93
CA ALA A 127 10.01 1.54 10.03
C ALA A 127 10.92 1.04 11.17
N LEU A 128 11.32 -0.24 11.14
CA LEU A 128 12.36 -0.82 12.00
C LEU A 128 13.73 -0.15 11.76
#